data_AF-A0A950G281-F1
#
_entry.id   AF-A0A950G281-F1
#
_cell.length_a   1.000
_cell.length_b   1.000
_cell.length_c   1.000
_cell.angle_alpha   90.00
_cell.angle_beta   90.00
_cell.angle_gamma   90.00
#
_symmetry.space_group_name_H-M   'P 1'
#
loop_
_entity.id
_entity.type
_entity.pdbx_description
1 polymer ?
#
loop_
_entity_poly.entity_id
_entity_poly.type
_entity_poly.pdbx_seq_one_letter_code
_entity_poly.pdbx_strand_id
1 'polypeptide(L)' 'MEHARWTAERKLAGWQYRPGEKSEEKKTSPYLVHWDELEENIKEYDRDAVRNIPRYLEMVKERIYR' A
#
# COMPACT_ATOMS: atom_id res chain seq x y z
N MET A 1 3.81 -5.09 -8.16
CA MET A 1 2.91 -6.26 -8.03
C MET A 1 1.99 -6.11 -6.81
N GLU A 2 2.53 -5.81 -5.61
CA GLU A 2 1.75 -5.66 -4.37
C GLU A 2 0.61 -4.62 -4.48
N HIS A 3 0.90 -3.40 -4.96
CA HIS A 3 -0.14 -2.37 -5.13
C HIS A 3 -1.28 -2.79 -6.05
N ALA A 4 -0.97 -3.54 -7.11
CA ALA A 4 -1.99 -4.07 -8.03
C ALA A 4 -2.86 -5.14 -7.35
N ARG A 5 -2.25 -6.01 -6.55
CA ARG A 5 -2.97 -7.00 -5.74
C ARG A 5 -3.89 -6.32 -4.72
N TRP A 6 -3.38 -5.33 -3.99
CA TRP A 6 -4.17 -4.54 -3.03
C TRP A 6 -5.33 -3.80 -3.72
N THR A 7 -5.09 -3.19 -4.88
CA THR A 7 -6.14 -2.51 -5.65
C THR A 7 -7.24 -3.49 -6.08
N ALA A 8 -6.86 -4.68 -6.54
CA ALA A 8 -7.82 -5.72 -6.93
C ALA A 8 -8.67 -6.18 -5.73
N GLU A 9 -8.03 -6.46 -4.59
CA GLU A 9 -8.72 -6.80 -3.34
C GLU A 9 -9.73 -5.72 -2.91
N ARG A 10 -9.33 -4.45 -2.97
CA ARG A 10 -10.20 -3.32 -2.64
C ARG A 10 -11.39 -3.22 -3.59
N LYS A 11 -11.16 -3.33 -4.89
CA LYS A 11 -12.24 -3.32 -5.89
C LYS A 11 -13.24 -4.47 -5.66
N LEU A 12 -12.75 -5.67 -5.38
CA LEU A 12 -13.60 -6.83 -5.05
C LEU A 12 -14.41 -6.61 -3.76
N ALA A 13 -13.85 -5.89 -2.78
CA ALA A 13 -14.53 -5.51 -1.54
C ALA A 13 -15.51 -4.32 -1.69
N GLY A 14 -15.74 -3.86 -2.93
CA GLY A 14 -16.67 -2.78 -3.27
C GLY A 14 -16.08 -1.37 -3.12
N TRP A 15 -14.76 -1.24 -3.02
CA TRP A 15 -14.13 0.07 -2.97
C TRP A 15 -14.06 0.72 -4.34
N GLN A 16 -14.17 2.04 -4.35
CA GLN A 16 -14.17 2.85 -5.57
C GLN A 16 -13.13 3.96 -5.51
N TYR A 17 -12.56 4.29 -6.67
CA TYR A 17 -11.73 5.48 -6.81
C TYR A 17 -12.59 6.73 -6.58
N ARG A 18 -12.08 7.67 -5.79
CA ARG A 18 -12.62 9.02 -5.66
C ARG A 18 -11.48 9.99 -5.34
N PRO A 19 -11.35 11.12 -6.05
CA PRO A 19 -10.37 12.14 -5.71
C PRO A 19 -10.68 12.77 -4.35
N GLY A 20 -9.66 13.29 -3.67
CA GLY A 20 -9.77 13.87 -2.33
C GLY A 20 -9.51 12.84 -1.23
N GLU A 21 -10.13 13.03 -0.06
CA GLU A 21 -9.83 12.20 1.11
C GLU A 21 -10.43 10.79 1.02
N LYS A 22 -9.69 9.81 1.57
CA LYS A 22 -10.19 8.45 1.74
C LYS A 22 -11.37 8.46 2.72
N SER A 23 -12.43 7.72 2.40
CA SER A 23 -13.57 7.50 3.28
C SER A 23 -13.84 6.00 3.42
N GLU A 24 -13.78 5.49 4.64
CA GLU A 24 -14.06 4.08 4.93
C GLU A 24 -15.56 3.79 4.87
N GLU A 25 -16.38 4.70 5.39
CA GLU A 25 -17.85 4.60 5.37
C GLU A 25 -18.39 4.49 3.93
N LYS A 26 -17.86 5.32 3.03
CA LYS A 26 -18.25 5.32 1.61
C LYS A 26 -17.47 4.30 0.77
N LYS A 27 -16.49 3.62 1.36
CA LYS A 27 -15.51 2.75 0.68
C LYS A 27 -14.88 3.44 -0.53
N THR A 28 -14.43 4.67 -0.37
CA THR A 28 -13.76 5.43 -1.44
C THR A 28 -12.32 5.75 -1.09
N SER A 29 -11.43 5.68 -2.07
CA SER A 29 -10.01 6.01 -1.87
C SER A 29 -9.42 6.66 -3.12
N PRO A 30 -8.62 7.74 -2.98
CA PRO A 30 -7.88 8.33 -4.10
C PRO A 30 -6.75 7.43 -4.60
N TYR A 31 -6.31 6.47 -3.80
CA TYR A 31 -5.13 5.64 -4.08
C TYR A 31 -5.42 4.42 -4.97
N LEU A 32 -6.67 4.24 -5.43
CA LEU A 32 -7.08 3.12 -6.29
C LEU A 32 -6.80 3.37 -7.78
N VAL A 33 -5.61 3.90 -8.06
CA VAL A 33 -5.07 4.21 -9.40
C VAL A 33 -3.91 3.26 -9.73
N HIS A 34 -3.40 3.29 -10.98
CA HIS A 34 -2.20 2.54 -11.30
C HIS A 34 -1.02 3.02 -10.46
N TRP A 35 -0.06 2.11 -10.19
CA TRP A 35 1.13 2.46 -9.40
C TRP A 35 1.82 3.69 -9.97
N ASP A 36 1.97 3.80 -11.29
CA ASP A 36 2.68 4.92 -11.90
C ASP A 36 1.98 6.28 -11.69
N GLU A 37 0.66 6.27 -11.45
CA GLU A 37 -0.16 7.46 -11.22
C GLU A 37 -0.23 7.89 -9.75
N LEU A 38 0.27 7.08 -8.82
CA LEU A 38 0.36 7.48 -7.42
C LEU A 38 1.37 8.62 -7.25
N GLU A 39 1.05 9.53 -6.35
CA GLU A 39 2.01 10.52 -5.89
C GLU A 39 3.20 9.85 -5.19
N GLU A 40 4.39 10.42 -5.39
CA GLU A 40 5.65 9.79 -4.96
C GLU A 40 5.75 9.63 -3.43
N ASN A 41 5.22 10.61 -2.69
CA ASN A 41 5.12 10.54 -1.23
C ASN A 41 4.24 9.38 -0.76
N ILE A 42 3.21 9.00 -1.53
CA ILE A 42 2.35 7.87 -1.19
C ILE A 42 3.08 6.55 -1.43
N LYS A 43 3.77 6.42 -2.57
CA LYS A 43 4.63 5.25 -2.86
C LYS A 43 5.70 5.05 -1.80
N GLU A 44 6.20 6.15 -1.25
CA GLU A 44 7.29 6.11 -0.29
C GLU A 44 6.89 5.45 1.03
N TYR A 45 5.62 5.49 1.44
CA TYR A 45 5.15 4.73 2.61
C TYR A 45 5.35 3.22 2.44
N ASP A 46 4.99 2.66 1.28
CA ASP A 46 5.18 1.23 1.00
C ASP A 46 6.66 0.86 0.95
N ARG A 47 7.48 1.72 0.33
CA ARG A 47 8.93 1.48 0.23
C ARG A 47 9.62 1.59 1.57
N ASP A 48 9.26 2.57 2.38
CA ASP A 48 9.79 2.75 3.73
C ASP A 48 9.46 1.53 4.60
N ALA A 49 8.22 1.03 4.55
CA ALA A 49 7.82 -0.19 5.23
C ALA A 49 8.71 -1.39 4.82
N VAL A 50 8.93 -1.58 3.51
CA VAL A 50 9.80 -2.64 2.99
C VAL A 50 11.26 -2.46 3.42
N ARG A 51 11.80 -1.24 3.34
CA ARG A 51 13.18 -0.94 3.76
C ARG A 51 13.41 -1.18 5.26
N ASN A 52 12.36 -1.06 6.07
CA ASN A 52 12.43 -1.31 7.51
C ASN A 52 12.24 -2.79 7.90
N ILE A 53 11.86 -3.69 6.98
CA ILE A 53 11.72 -5.14 7.27
C ILE A 53 12.97 -5.73 7.95
N PRO A 54 14.22 -5.50 7.50
CA PRO A 54 15.40 -6.04 8.17
C PRO A 54 15.49 -5.61 9.63
N ARG A 55 15.17 -4.33 9.92
CA ARG A 55 15.17 -3.78 11.28
C ARG A 55 14.11 -4.47 12.15
N TYR A 56 12.91 -4.70 11.62
CA TYR A 56 11.84 -5.38 12.35
C TYR A 56 12.18 -6.86 12.62
N LEU A 57 12.83 -7.54 11.67
CA LEU A 57 13.27 -8.92 11.84
C LEU A 57 14.32 -9.05 12.94
N GLU A 58 15.28 -8.12 13.01
CA GLU A 58 16.29 -8.10 14.07
C GLU A 58 15.65 -8.01 15.47
N MET A 59 14.61 -7.21 15.63
CA MET A 59 13.89 -7.07 16.90
C MET A 59 13.27 -8.39 17.39
N VAL A 60 12.94 -9.30 16.46
CA VAL A 60 12.42 -10.65 16.77
C VAL A 60 13.47 -11.75 16.61
N LYS A 61 14.75 -11.38 16.52
CA LYS A 61 15.92 -12.28 16.36
C LYS A 61 15.89 -13.12 15.08
N GLU A 62 15.23 -12.62 14.04
CA GLU A 62 15.18 -13.20 12.70
C GLU A 62 16.06 -12.42 11.72
N ARG A 63 16.38 -13.00 10.55
CA ARG A 63 17.20 -12.34 9.52
C ARG A 63 16.86 -12.77 8.11
N ILE A 64 17.16 -11.90 7.15
CA ILE A 64 17.01 -12.17 5.72
C ILE A 64 18.25 -12.94 5.24
N TYR A 65 18.03 -13.99 4.46
CA TYR A 65 19.09 -14.74 3.77
C TYR A 65 18.89 -14.59 2.26
N ARG A 66 19.98 -14.66 1.50
CA ARG A 66 19.98 -14.57 0.03
C ARG A 66 20.32 -15.92 -0.58
#